data_AF-A0AAP2HM05-F1
#
_entry.id   AF-A0AAP2HM05-F1
#
_cell.length_a   1.000
_cell.length_b   1.000
_cell.length_c   1.000
_cell.angle_alpha   90.00
_cell.angle_beta   90.00
_cell.angle_gamma   90.00
#
_symmetry.space_group_name_H-M   'P 1'
#
loop_
_entity.id
_entity.type
_entity.pdbx_description
1 polymer ?
#
loop_
_entity_poly.entity_id
_entity_poly.type
_entity_poly.pdbx_seq_one_letter_code
_entity_poly.pdbx_strand_id
1 'polypeptide(L)'
;MNKRCFPPVVDANTRILILGSLPGERSLALRQYYGHPQNKFWSLVGDVIERDLVGMSYPARLDTLLEHRIGLWDVVAQANRIGSLDSRIRDHASNDLIALIETLPNLTTIAFNGGTAAKIGMTALGEEGARYRLLRLPSSSPAYASISYAEKLAAWRQLRPLN
;
A
#
# COMPACT_ATOMS: atom_id res chain seq x y z
N MET A 1 -21.82 -5.67 0.63
CA MET A 1 -21.32 -5.38 2.01
C MET A 1 -20.39 -4.18 1.94
N ASN A 2 -20.61 -3.22 2.83
CA ASN A 2 -19.76 -2.04 2.99
C ASN A 2 -18.44 -2.44 3.66
N LYS A 3 -17.30 -2.06 3.07
CA LYS A 3 -15.95 -2.36 3.53
C LYS A 3 -15.23 -1.05 3.82
N ARG A 4 -14.45 -1.00 4.91
CA ARG A 4 -13.67 0.16 5.33
C ARG A 4 -12.18 -0.17 5.39
N CYS A 5 -11.32 0.80 5.11
CA CYS A 5 -9.88 0.63 5.31
C CYS A 5 -9.51 0.62 6.80
N PHE A 6 -8.25 0.32 7.10
CA PHE A 6 -7.69 0.50 8.44
C PHE A 6 -7.10 1.92 8.59
N PRO A 7 -6.72 2.33 9.82
CA PRO A 7 -5.93 3.54 10.04
C PRO A 7 -4.57 3.46 9.34
N PRO A 8 -3.97 4.61 8.96
CA PRO A 8 -2.63 4.63 8.40
C PRO A 8 -1.61 4.11 9.41
N VAL A 9 -0.61 3.37 8.92
CA VAL A 9 0.57 2.97 9.69
C VAL A 9 1.70 3.88 9.24
N VAL A 10 1.93 4.95 9.99
CA VAL A 10 2.93 5.98 9.67
C VAL A 10 3.53 6.55 10.95
N ASP A 11 4.67 7.22 10.82
CA ASP A 11 5.31 8.00 11.87
C ASP A 11 5.96 9.27 11.28
N ALA A 12 6.52 10.12 12.14
CA ALA A 12 7.19 11.35 11.69
C ALA A 12 8.42 11.11 10.79
N ASN A 13 9.00 9.90 10.80
CA ASN A 13 10.17 9.52 10.02
C ASN A 13 9.82 8.89 8.67
N THR A 14 8.53 8.67 8.39
CA THR A 14 8.05 8.03 7.17
C THR A 14 8.52 8.82 5.94
N ARG A 15 9.25 8.14 5.06
CA ARG A 15 9.77 8.68 3.79
C ARG A 15 9.06 8.14 2.56
N ILE A 16 8.52 6.93 2.68
CA ILE A 16 7.83 6.22 1.61
C ILE A 16 6.46 5.83 2.14
N LEU A 17 5.40 6.29 1.47
CA LEU A 17 4.03 5.86 1.77
C LEU A 17 3.54 4.89 0.69
N ILE A 18 3.25 3.64 1.06
CA ILE A 18 2.68 2.66 0.16
C ILE A 18 1.16 2.62 0.32
N LEU A 19 0.45 2.88 -0.77
CA LEU A 19 -1.00 2.99 -0.83
C LEU A 19 -1.61 1.79 -1.56
N GLY A 20 -2.39 1.00 -0.84
CA GLY A 20 -3.30 0.00 -1.40
C GLY A 20 -4.59 0.62 -1.95
N SER A 21 -5.43 -0.21 -2.58
CA SER A 21 -6.76 0.20 -3.01
C SER A 21 -7.75 0.17 -1.85
N LEU A 22 -8.09 -1.03 -1.39
CA LEU A 22 -8.94 -1.30 -0.23
C LEU A 22 -8.63 -2.71 0.33
N PRO A 23 -8.61 -2.93 1.65
CA PRO A 23 -8.30 -4.24 2.22
C PRO A 23 -9.25 -5.34 1.78
N GLY A 24 -8.68 -6.46 1.32
CA GLY A 24 -9.44 -7.65 0.92
C GLY A 24 -10.17 -8.31 2.09
N GLU A 25 -11.05 -9.27 1.81
CA GLU A 25 -11.88 -9.92 2.85
C GLU A 25 -11.06 -10.59 3.94
N ARG A 26 -9.97 -11.27 3.56
CA ARG A 26 -9.10 -11.91 4.53
C ARG A 26 -8.35 -10.88 5.39
N SER A 27 -7.91 -9.77 4.79
CA SER A 27 -7.31 -8.65 5.52
C SER A 27 -8.28 -8.08 6.55
N LEU A 28 -9.53 -7.81 6.14
CA LEU A 28 -10.58 -7.29 7.01
C LEU A 28 -10.92 -8.25 8.15
N ALA A 29 -11.07 -9.53 7.85
CA ALA A 29 -11.37 -10.56 8.85
C ALA A 29 -10.25 -10.69 9.90
N LEU A 30 -8.99 -10.56 9.48
CA LEU A 30 -7.83 -10.61 10.38
C LEU A 30 -7.51 -9.26 11.03
N ARG A 31 -8.14 -8.17 10.58
CA ARG A 31 -7.79 -6.78 10.91
C ARG A 31 -6.30 -6.46 10.64
N GLN A 32 -5.81 -6.94 9.51
CA GLN A 32 -4.40 -6.84 9.14
C GLN A 32 -4.24 -6.38 7.69
N TYR A 33 -3.38 -5.39 7.47
CA TYR A 33 -2.90 -5.08 6.13
C TYR A 33 -2.34 -6.32 5.46
N TYR A 34 -2.78 -6.57 4.23
CA TYR A 34 -2.31 -7.69 3.41
C TYR A 34 -2.35 -9.07 4.11
N GLY A 35 -3.28 -9.31 5.03
CA GLY A 35 -3.39 -10.57 5.80
C GLY A 35 -3.74 -11.83 5.01
N HIS A 36 -3.95 -11.76 3.69
CA HIS A 36 -4.15 -12.97 2.88
C HIS A 36 -2.80 -13.68 2.67
N PRO A 37 -2.62 -14.97 3.02
CA PRO A 37 -1.32 -15.66 2.95
C PRO A 37 -0.67 -15.68 1.56
N GLN A 38 -1.49 -15.70 0.51
CA GLN A 38 -1.00 -15.65 -0.88
C GLN A 38 -0.67 -14.23 -1.38
N ASN A 39 -1.00 -13.17 -0.60
CA ASN A 39 -0.62 -11.82 -0.96
C ASN A 39 0.89 -11.65 -0.79
N LYS A 40 1.56 -11.18 -1.83
CA LYS A 40 3.02 -11.10 -1.89
C LYS A 40 3.58 -9.81 -1.31
N PHE A 41 2.75 -8.97 -0.69
CA PHE A 41 3.18 -7.68 -0.16
C PHE A 41 4.36 -7.82 0.80
N TRP A 42 4.21 -8.67 1.83
CA TRP A 42 5.24 -8.86 2.85
C TRP A 42 6.53 -9.45 2.28
N SER A 43 6.43 -10.38 1.32
CA SER A 43 7.60 -10.91 0.61
C SER A 43 8.30 -9.83 -0.24
N LEU A 44 7.54 -9.07 -1.02
CA LEU A 44 8.08 -8.06 -1.93
C LEU A 44 8.77 -6.94 -1.16
N VAL A 45 8.14 -6.39 -0.12
CA VAL A 45 8.76 -5.34 0.70
C VAL A 45 9.92 -5.91 1.50
N GLY A 46 9.79 -7.13 2.04
CA GLY A 46 10.86 -7.81 2.74
C GLY A 46 12.12 -7.97 1.89
N ASP A 47 12.00 -8.38 0.64
CA ASP A 47 13.12 -8.49 -0.30
C ASP A 47 13.71 -7.12 -0.67
N VAL A 48 12.88 -6.07 -0.72
CA VAL A 48 13.35 -4.70 -1.00
C VAL A 48 14.24 -4.19 0.13
N ILE A 49 13.84 -4.41 1.39
CA ILE A 49 14.52 -3.92 2.60
C ILE A 49 15.47 -4.96 3.23
N GLU A 50 15.58 -6.14 2.62
CA GLU A 50 16.43 -7.25 3.05
C GLU A 50 16.09 -7.71 4.49
N ARG A 51 14.80 -7.98 4.72
CA ARG A 51 14.23 -8.52 5.96
C ARG A 51 13.20 -9.61 5.67
N ASP A 52 13.22 -10.68 6.46
CA ASP A 52 12.16 -11.71 6.40
C ASP A 52 10.90 -11.24 7.14
N LEU A 53 10.12 -10.37 6.49
CA LEU A 53 8.83 -9.93 7.03
C LEU A 53 7.82 -11.09 7.12
N VAL A 54 7.93 -12.11 6.28
CA VAL A 54 6.96 -13.23 6.26
C VAL A 54 7.06 -14.05 7.54
N GLY A 55 8.28 -14.28 8.04
CA GLY A 55 8.53 -14.98 9.30
C GLY A 55 8.13 -14.20 10.57
N MET A 56 7.85 -12.90 10.46
CA MET A 56 7.52 -12.04 11.60
C MET A 56 6.03 -12.07 11.98
N SER A 57 5.73 -11.74 13.24
CA SER A 57 4.37 -11.42 13.70
C SER A 57 3.87 -10.13 13.04
N TYR A 58 2.55 -9.94 12.93
CA TYR A 58 2.00 -8.74 12.29
C TYR A 58 2.46 -7.42 12.94
N PRO A 59 2.47 -7.26 14.28
CA PRO A 59 3.03 -6.05 14.89
C PRO A 59 4.50 -5.83 14.52
N ALA A 60 5.34 -6.87 14.61
CA ALA A 60 6.76 -6.78 14.27
C ALA A 60 6.99 -6.40 12.79
N ARG A 61 6.11 -6.83 11.88
CA ARG A 61 6.14 -6.39 10.48
C ARG A 61 5.91 -4.89 10.36
N LEU A 62 4.93 -4.34 11.08
CA LEU A 62 4.63 -2.91 11.06
C LEU A 62 5.79 -2.10 11.64
N ASP A 63 6.34 -2.54 12.77
CA ASP A 63 7.48 -1.87 13.41
C ASP A 63 8.70 -1.87 12.48
N THR A 64 9.00 -3.00 11.84
CA THR A 64 10.10 -3.12 10.88
C THR A 64 9.88 -2.19 9.67
N LEU A 65 8.65 -2.03 9.18
CA LEU A 65 8.39 -1.06 8.11
C LEU A 65 8.69 0.38 8.54
N LEU A 66 8.25 0.78 9.74
CA LEU A 66 8.51 2.12 10.27
C LEU A 66 9.99 2.37 10.53
N GLU A 67 10.73 1.39 11.06
CA GLU A 67 12.20 1.45 11.18
C GLU A 67 12.88 1.71 9.83
N HIS A 68 12.34 1.13 8.77
CA HIS A 68 12.79 1.33 7.39
C HIS A 68 12.12 2.55 6.70
N ARG A 69 11.40 3.40 7.47
CA ARG A 69 10.74 4.64 7.02
C ARG A 69 9.65 4.42 5.97
N ILE A 70 9.02 3.25 6.00
CA ILE A 70 7.93 2.86 5.10
C ILE A 70 6.61 2.89 5.89
N GLY A 71 5.69 3.73 5.44
CA GLY A 71 4.32 3.77 5.93
C GLY A 71 3.34 3.05 5.01
N LEU A 72 2.18 2.66 5.54
CA LEU A 72 1.10 1.98 4.82
C LEU A 72 -0.23 2.69 4.98
N TRP A 73 -0.99 2.77 3.89
CA TRP A 73 -2.42 3.06 3.97
C TRP A 73 -3.17 2.56 2.72
N ASP A 74 -4.42 2.97 2.56
CA ASP A 74 -5.24 2.71 1.37
C ASP A 74 -5.80 4.02 0.83
N VAL A 75 -6.07 4.09 -0.49
CA VAL A 75 -6.68 5.26 -1.12
C VAL A 75 -8.20 5.32 -0.94
N VAL A 76 -8.86 4.19 -0.69
CA VAL A 76 -10.31 4.11 -0.47
C VAL A 76 -10.59 3.97 1.03
N ALA A 77 -11.29 4.95 1.60
CA ALA A 77 -11.75 4.93 2.99
C ALA A 77 -12.85 3.89 3.21
N GLN A 78 -13.82 3.87 2.30
CA GLN A 78 -14.95 2.93 2.33
C GLN A 78 -15.51 2.67 0.94
N ALA A 79 -16.05 1.48 0.70
CA ALA A 79 -16.75 1.14 -0.54
C ALA A 79 -17.68 -0.06 -0.38
N ASN A 80 -18.65 -0.17 -1.29
CA ASN A 80 -19.38 -1.40 -1.51
C ASN A 80 -18.56 -2.34 -2.40
N ARG A 81 -18.15 -3.49 -1.87
CA ARG A 81 -17.40 -4.50 -2.65
C ARG A 81 -17.74 -5.92 -2.24
N ILE A 82 -18.22 -6.74 -3.18
CA ILE A 82 -18.39 -8.19 -3.01
C ILE A 82 -17.09 -8.90 -3.39
N GLY A 83 -16.55 -9.75 -2.52
CA GLY A 83 -15.25 -10.38 -2.74
C GLY A 83 -14.08 -9.40 -2.55
N SER A 84 -12.90 -9.76 -3.05
CA SER A 84 -11.67 -8.97 -2.87
C SER A 84 -11.15 -8.31 -4.15
N LEU A 85 -11.86 -8.46 -5.27
CA LEU A 85 -11.42 -7.89 -6.56
C LEU A 85 -11.74 -6.40 -6.64
N ASP A 86 -10.75 -5.60 -7.03
CA ASP A 86 -10.89 -4.15 -7.19
C ASP A 86 -11.90 -3.76 -8.28
N SER A 87 -12.06 -4.57 -9.32
CA SER A 87 -13.07 -4.36 -10.37
C SER A 87 -14.51 -4.31 -9.83
N ARG A 88 -14.73 -4.80 -8.61
CA ARG A 88 -16.01 -4.82 -7.91
C ARG A 88 -16.17 -3.70 -6.88
N ILE A 89 -15.27 -2.72 -6.84
CA ILE A 89 -15.43 -1.51 -6.03
C ILE A 89 -16.52 -0.63 -6.66
N ARG A 90 -17.51 -0.25 -5.84
CA ARG A 90 -18.62 0.65 -6.18
C ARG A 90 -18.83 1.63 -5.02
N ASP A 91 -19.37 2.81 -5.32
CA ASP A 91 -19.76 3.85 -4.35
C ASP A 91 -18.66 4.14 -3.33
N HIS A 92 -17.43 4.37 -3.83
CA HIS A 92 -16.29 4.53 -2.96
C HIS A 92 -16.18 5.96 -2.44
N ALA A 93 -15.82 6.11 -1.16
CA ALA A 93 -15.29 7.35 -0.63
C ALA A 93 -13.78 7.21 -0.47
N SER A 94 -13.03 8.18 -0.99
CA SER A 94 -11.57 8.20 -0.89
C SER A 94 -11.14 8.64 0.52
N ASN A 95 -9.96 8.19 0.95
CA ASN A 95 -9.29 8.75 2.11
C ASN A 95 -8.79 10.16 1.81
N ASP A 96 -8.68 10.99 2.85
CA ASP A 96 -8.06 12.30 2.75
C ASP A 96 -6.53 12.16 2.75
N LEU A 97 -5.98 11.91 1.55
CA LEU A 97 -4.55 11.73 1.38
C LEU A 97 -3.79 13.04 1.65
N ILE A 98 -4.37 14.20 1.32
CA ILE A 98 -3.73 15.51 1.51
C ILE A 98 -3.51 15.77 3.00
N ALA A 99 -4.56 15.59 3.81
CA ALA A 99 -4.44 15.76 5.26
C ALA A 99 -3.38 14.84 5.87
N LEU A 100 -3.23 13.60 5.38
CA LEU A 100 -2.18 12.70 5.86
C LEU A 100 -0.79 13.18 5.45
N ILE A 101 -0.54 13.44 4.16
CA ILE A 101 0.81 13.74 3.68
C ILE A 101 1.36 15.05 4.25
N GLU A 102 0.50 16.01 4.58
CA GLU A 102 0.89 17.25 5.27
C GLU A 102 1.45 17.00 6.68
N THR A 103 1.07 15.90 7.32
CA THR A 103 1.59 15.50 8.65
C THR A 103 2.93 14.76 8.57
N LEU A 104 3.42 14.44 7.37
CA LEU A 104 4.62 13.61 7.15
C LEU A 104 5.77 14.47 6.59
N PRO A 105 6.54 15.16 7.44
CA PRO A 105 7.54 16.14 7.00
C PRO A 105 8.70 15.53 6.20
N ASN A 106 8.95 14.23 6.38
CA ASN A 106 10.02 13.51 5.72
C ASN A 106 9.55 12.74 4.46
N LEU A 107 8.26 12.81 4.11
CA LEU A 107 7.72 12.06 2.97
C LEU A 107 8.33 12.57 1.66
N THR A 108 8.92 11.65 0.89
CA THR A 108 9.49 11.96 -0.43
C THR A 108 8.86 11.15 -1.54
N THR A 109 8.29 9.98 -1.22
CA THR A 109 7.82 9.01 -2.21
C THR A 109 6.44 8.48 -1.84
N ILE A 110 5.53 8.45 -2.81
CA ILE A 110 4.22 7.81 -2.68
C ILE A 110 4.15 6.69 -3.73
N ALA A 111 3.94 5.46 -3.26
CA ALA A 111 3.91 4.28 -4.11
C ALA A 111 2.53 3.61 -4.09
N PHE A 112 1.93 3.43 -5.26
CA PHE A 112 0.62 2.82 -5.40
C PHE A 112 0.73 1.33 -5.72
N ASN A 113 0.16 0.49 -4.86
CA ASN A 113 0.12 -0.96 -5.05
C ASN A 113 -1.04 -1.36 -5.97
N GLY A 114 -0.80 -1.31 -7.28
CA GLY A 114 -1.76 -1.69 -8.33
C GLY A 114 -2.43 -0.50 -9.03
N GLY A 115 -2.99 -0.78 -10.21
CA GLY A 115 -3.57 0.24 -11.10
C GLY A 115 -4.77 0.99 -10.50
N THR A 116 -5.62 0.31 -9.73
CA THR A 116 -6.76 0.93 -9.03
C THR A 116 -6.29 1.95 -8.00
N ALA A 117 -5.31 1.57 -7.17
CA ALA A 117 -4.74 2.45 -6.17
C ALA A 117 -4.10 3.68 -6.83
N ALA A 118 -3.36 3.47 -7.92
CA ALA A 118 -2.74 4.56 -8.68
C ALA A 118 -3.78 5.52 -9.26
N LYS A 119 -4.83 5.00 -9.90
CA LYS A 119 -5.87 5.83 -10.51
C LYS A 119 -6.56 6.71 -9.46
N ILE A 120 -7.06 6.11 -8.38
CA ILE A 120 -7.81 6.83 -7.34
C ILE A 120 -6.89 7.78 -6.59
N GLY A 121 -5.70 7.31 -6.19
CA GLY A 121 -4.75 8.08 -5.41
C GLY A 121 -4.19 9.28 -6.17
N MET A 122 -3.81 9.13 -7.45
CA MET A 122 -3.33 10.27 -8.25
C MET A 122 -4.43 11.32 -8.45
N THR A 123 -5.68 10.91 -8.63
CA THR A 123 -6.81 11.86 -8.67
C THR A 123 -6.99 12.58 -7.34
N ALA A 124 -6.89 11.86 -6.21
CA ALA A 124 -7.04 12.45 -4.88
C ALA A 124 -5.88 13.39 -4.49
N LEU A 125 -4.66 13.11 -4.95
CA LEU A 125 -3.50 13.96 -4.70
C LEU A 125 -3.49 15.24 -5.55
N GLY A 126 -4.10 15.23 -6.73
CA GLY A 126 -4.12 16.40 -7.62
C GLY A 126 -2.72 16.98 -7.87
N GLU A 127 -2.60 18.31 -7.78
CA GLU A 127 -1.35 19.04 -7.97
C GLU A 127 -0.34 18.82 -6.83
N GLU A 128 -0.80 18.56 -5.60
CA GLU A 128 0.08 18.28 -4.45
C GLU A 128 0.95 17.04 -4.68
N GLY A 129 0.48 16.10 -5.51
CA GLY A 129 1.25 14.92 -5.92
C GLY A 129 2.57 15.27 -6.60
N ALA A 130 2.71 16.44 -7.23
CA ALA A 130 3.92 16.87 -7.94
C ALA A 130 5.12 17.12 -7.00
N ARG A 131 4.87 17.28 -5.69
CA ARG A 131 5.91 17.45 -4.65
C ARG A 131 6.62 16.15 -4.32
N TYR A 132 6.08 15.01 -4.74
CA TYR A 132 6.55 13.68 -4.35
C TYR A 132 6.93 12.85 -5.56
N ARG A 133 7.87 11.92 -5.36
CA ARG A 133 8.14 10.86 -6.33
C ARG A 133 6.96 9.87 -6.32
N LEU A 134 6.18 9.85 -7.40
CA LEU A 134 5.04 8.93 -7.53
C LEU A 134 5.46 7.64 -8.24
N LEU A 135 5.23 6.49 -7.60
CA LEU A 135 5.53 5.16 -8.15
C LEU A 135 4.24 4.36 -8.37
N ARG A 136 4.13 3.72 -9.55
CA ARG A 136 3.03 2.80 -9.87
C ARG A 136 3.56 1.38 -9.85
N LEU A 137 3.29 0.66 -8.77
CA LEU A 137 3.78 -0.70 -8.58
C LEU A 137 2.77 -1.72 -9.10
N PRO A 138 3.23 -2.88 -9.62
CA PRO A 138 2.34 -3.99 -9.91
C PRO A 138 1.71 -4.51 -8.62
N SER A 139 0.45 -4.95 -8.71
CA SER A 139 -0.29 -5.38 -7.53
C SER A 139 0.35 -6.60 -6.86
N SER A 140 0.47 -6.52 -5.53
CA SER A 140 0.93 -7.64 -4.68
C SER A 140 -0.12 -8.75 -4.51
N SER A 141 -1.36 -8.50 -4.94
CA SER A 141 -2.46 -9.45 -4.86
C SER A 141 -2.20 -10.73 -5.69
N PRO A 142 -2.64 -11.92 -5.22
CA PRO A 142 -2.59 -13.13 -6.03
C PRO A 142 -3.45 -13.04 -7.29
N ALA A 143 -4.46 -12.17 -7.32
CA ALA A 143 -5.29 -11.97 -8.51
C ALA A 143 -4.52 -11.34 -9.69
N TYR A 144 -3.39 -10.67 -9.42
CA TYR A 144 -2.53 -10.10 -10.45
C TYR A 144 -1.43 -11.10 -10.81
N ALA A 145 -1.82 -12.19 -11.46
CA ALA A 145 -0.94 -13.32 -11.81
C ALA A 145 -0.34 -13.22 -13.24
N SER A 146 -0.59 -12.13 -13.96
CA SER A 146 -0.10 -11.91 -15.33
C SER A 146 1.41 -11.65 -15.43
N ILE A 147 2.08 -11.38 -14.31
CA ILE A 147 3.54 -11.23 -14.25
C ILE A 147 4.13 -12.05 -13.10
N SER A 148 5.36 -12.49 -13.28
CA SER A 148 6.11 -13.27 -12.31
C SER A 148 6.46 -12.49 -11.04
N TYR A 149 6.83 -13.22 -9.99
CA TYR A 149 7.33 -12.61 -8.76
C TYR A 149 8.60 -11.77 -9.01
N ALA A 150 9.51 -12.26 -9.85
CA ALA A 150 10.76 -11.57 -10.16
C ALA A 150 10.50 -10.22 -10.86
N GLU A 151 9.55 -10.17 -11.79
CA GLU A 151 9.13 -8.92 -12.44
C GLU A 151 8.46 -7.95 -11.45
N LYS A 152 7.62 -8.46 -10.54
CA LYS A 152 7.09 -7.63 -9.44
C LYS A 152 8.23 -7.06 -8.61
N LEU A 153 9.15 -7.90 -8.15
CA LEU A 153 10.26 -7.48 -7.30
C LEU A 153 11.15 -6.43 -7.99
N ALA A 154 11.44 -6.60 -9.28
CA ALA A 154 12.18 -5.62 -10.07
C ALA A 154 11.50 -4.23 -10.04
N ALA A 155 10.18 -4.17 -10.19
CA ALA A 155 9.44 -2.92 -10.07
C ALA A 155 9.44 -2.37 -8.63
N TRP A 156 9.25 -3.23 -7.63
CA TRP A 156 9.21 -2.85 -6.21
C TRP A 156 10.56 -2.34 -5.69
N ARG A 157 11.69 -2.77 -6.26
CA ARG A 157 13.03 -2.24 -5.94
C ARG A 157 13.18 -0.74 -6.20
N GLN A 158 12.29 -0.12 -6.98
CA GLN A 158 12.25 1.34 -7.14
C GLN A 158 11.97 2.08 -5.82
N LEU A 159 11.41 1.40 -4.81
CA LEU A 159 11.22 1.96 -3.46
C LEU A 159 12.53 2.27 -2.75
N ARG A 160 13.65 1.67 -3.17
CA ARG A 160 14.96 2.02 -2.60
C ARG A 160 15.23 3.51 -2.84
N PRO A 161 15.81 4.21 -1.85
CA PRO A 161 16.22 5.59 -2.04
C PRO A 161 17.11 5.70 -3.28
N LEU A 162 16.97 6.81 -4.01
CA LEU A 162 17.99 7.17 -4.99
C LEU A 162 19.20 7.65 -4.17
N ASN A 163 20.33 6.95 -4.32
CA ASN A 163 21.60 7.34 -3.70
C ASN A 163 22.07 8.70 -4.21
#